data_AF-A0A842MML3-F1
#
_entry.id   AF-A0A842MML3-F1
#
_cell.length_a   1.000
_cell.length_b   1.000
_cell.length_c   1.000
_cell.angle_alpha   90.00
_cell.angle_beta   90.00
_cell.angle_gamma   90.00
#
_symmetry.space_group_name_H-M   'P 1'
#
loop_
_entity.id
_entity.type
_entity.pdbx_description
1 polymer ?
#
loop_
_entity_poly.entity_id
_entity_poly.type
_entity_poly.pdbx_seq_one_letter_code
_entity_poly.pdbx_strand_id
1 'polypeptide(L)'
;MKENRAQELDVKAFLDRLMEFTVNDVYRAKLRIAKELLAVDADRRTIVRLLGNGVEAFNSVPTAIYCFLRKYESFRETMVYAISLGGDTDTIASMTGAISGAYHGVNAIPKEWLEKLERKDYIKRLAEELWKLKTGIV
;
A
#
# COMPACT_ATOMS: atom_id res chain seq x y z
N MET A 1 19.13 -21.55 -13.85
CA MET A 1 17.93 -20.92 -13.27
C MET A 1 18.40 -20.14 -12.05
N LYS A 2 18.51 -18.81 -12.13
CA LYS A 2 18.89 -18.00 -10.97
C LYS A 2 17.61 -17.59 -10.27
N GLU A 3 17.40 -18.14 -9.08
CA GLU A 3 16.38 -17.69 -8.13
C GLU A 3 16.63 -16.21 -7.84
N ASN A 4 15.85 -15.34 -8.46
CA ASN A 4 15.81 -13.95 -8.08
C ASN A 4 14.92 -13.86 -6.83
N ARG A 5 15.47 -14.22 -5.66
CA ARG A 5 14.84 -13.86 -4.38
C ARG A 5 14.75 -12.34 -4.40
N ALA A 6 13.54 -11.81 -4.57
CA ALA A 6 13.29 -10.41 -4.30
C ALA A 6 13.89 -10.12 -2.92
N GLN A 7 14.76 -9.11 -2.84
CA GLN A 7 15.27 -8.66 -1.55
C GLN A 7 14.08 -8.39 -0.64
N GLU A 8 14.06 -9.04 0.51
CA GLU A 8 13.07 -8.82 1.56
C GLU A 8 13.02 -7.32 1.89
N LEU A 9 11.82 -6.75 1.97
CA LEU A 9 11.66 -5.32 2.18
C LEU A 9 12.11 -4.96 3.60
N ASP A 10 13.14 -4.13 3.73
CA ASP A 10 13.47 -3.52 5.00
C ASP A 10 12.45 -2.42 5.33
N VAL A 11 11.39 -2.81 6.05
CA VAL A 11 10.29 -1.95 6.47
C VAL A 11 10.78 -0.72 7.25
N LYS A 12 11.80 -0.90 8.10
CA LYS A 12 12.34 0.17 8.93
C LYS A 12 13.08 1.19 8.07
N ALA A 13 13.98 0.73 7.20
CA ALA A 13 14.72 1.58 6.29
C ALA A 13 13.79 2.29 5.29
N PHE A 14 12.74 1.62 4.82
CA PHE A 14 11.74 2.22 3.95
C PHE A 14 11.05 3.42 4.62
N LEU A 15 10.59 3.25 5.87
CA LEU A 15 9.93 4.33 6.62
C LEU A 15 10.90 5.46 6.96
N ASP A 16 12.14 5.14 7.31
CA ASP A 16 13.18 6.15 7.58
C ASP A 16 13.43 7.01 6.34
N ARG A 17 13.63 6.38 5.18
CA ARG A 17 13.79 7.08 3.91
C ARG A 17 12.55 7.89 3.54
N LEU A 18 11.34 7.37 3.75
CA LEU A 18 10.11 8.10 3.46
C LEU A 18 9.97 9.35 4.34
N MET A 19 10.35 9.25 5.62
CA MET A 19 10.35 10.39 6.54
C MET A 19 11.36 11.47 6.12
N GLU A 20 12.50 11.11 5.52
CA GLU A 20 13.48 12.07 4.98
C GLU A 20 12.87 12.93 3.86
N PHE A 21 12.07 12.34 2.97
CA PHE A 21 11.37 13.05 1.89
C PHE A 21 10.14 13.83 2.38
N THR A 22 9.62 13.51 3.56
CA THR A 22 8.36 14.08 4.05
C THR A 22 8.60 15.43 4.72
N VAL A 23 8.20 16.51 4.03
CA VAL A 23 8.37 17.89 4.50
C VAL A 23 7.35 18.26 5.59
N ASN A 24 6.12 17.73 5.51
CA ASN A 24 5.05 18.11 6.43
C ASN A 24 5.13 17.37 7.77
N ASP A 25 5.08 18.12 8.88
CA ASP A 25 5.25 17.58 10.23
C ASP A 25 4.16 16.59 10.65
N VAL A 26 2.90 16.79 10.24
CA VAL A 26 1.79 15.89 10.56
C VAL A 26 2.02 14.52 9.95
N TYR A 27 2.42 14.48 8.67
CA TYR A 27 2.75 13.22 8.00
C TYR A 27 4.00 12.58 8.61
N ARG A 28 5.04 13.35 8.90
CA ARG A 28 6.25 12.83 9.55
C ARG A 28 5.94 12.22 10.92
N ALA A 29 5.06 12.84 11.70
CA ALA A 29 4.59 12.31 12.98
C ALA A 29 3.80 11.00 12.81
N LYS A 30 2.86 10.96 11.85
CA LYS A 30 2.07 9.76 11.55
C LYS A 30 2.94 8.59 11.04
N LEU A 31 3.97 8.86 10.24
CA LEU A 31 4.92 7.84 9.79
C LEU A 31 5.77 7.28 10.94
N ARG A 32 6.16 8.14 11.90
CA ARG A 32 6.83 7.68 13.13
C ARG A 32 5.92 6.76 13.95
N ILE A 33 4.65 7.15 14.13
CA ILE A 33 3.65 6.30 14.79
C ILE A 33 3.49 4.98 14.04
N ALA A 34 3.39 4.99 12.71
CA ALA A 34 3.30 3.78 11.91
C ALA A 34 4.50 2.85 12.13
N LYS A 35 5.71 3.40 12.18
CA LYS A 35 6.95 2.66 12.48
C LYS A 35 6.90 2.00 13.86
N GLU A 36 6.43 2.72 14.89
CA GLU A 36 6.27 2.19 16.24
C GLU A 36 5.20 1.08 16.30
N LEU A 37 4.06 1.27 15.65
CA LEU A 37 2.97 0.29 15.59
C LEU A 37 3.37 -1.00 14.88
N LEU A 38 4.22 -0.92 13.86
CA LEU A 38 4.74 -2.10 13.16
C LEU A 38 5.70 -2.92 14.04
N ALA A 39 6.44 -2.27 14.94
CA ALA A 39 7.39 -2.93 15.83
C ALA A 39 6.72 -3.69 16.99
N VAL A 40 5.53 -3.27 17.42
CA VAL A 40 4.85 -3.82 18.61
C VAL A 40 3.64 -4.72 18.29
N ASP A 41 3.34 -4.96 17.01
CA ASP A 41 2.14 -5.68 16.56
C ASP A 41 0.84 -5.18 17.22
N ALA A 42 0.55 -3.89 17.04
CA ALA A 42 -0.61 -3.27 17.67
C ALA A 42 -1.96 -3.81 17.13
N ASP A 43 -2.99 -3.78 17.98
CA ASP A 43 -4.35 -4.14 17.59
C ASP A 43 -5.00 -3.08 16.66
N ARG A 44 -6.02 -3.49 15.89
CA ARG A 44 -6.72 -2.62 14.93
C ARG A 44 -7.34 -1.37 15.55
N ARG A 45 -7.87 -1.43 16.79
CA ARG A 45 -8.47 -0.26 17.44
C ARG A 45 -7.40 0.78 17.76
N THR A 46 -6.24 0.32 18.23
CA THR A 46 -5.08 1.17 18.49
C THR A 46 -4.58 1.82 17.20
N ILE A 47 -4.50 1.06 16.10
CA ILE A 47 -4.08 1.59 14.79
C ILE A 47 -5.03 2.66 14.28
N VAL A 48 -6.34 2.38 14.26
CA VAL A 48 -7.36 3.35 13.81
C VAL A 48 -7.34 4.60 14.67
N ARG A 49 -7.17 4.47 15.99
CA ARG A 49 -7.10 5.64 16.90
C ARG A 49 -5.90 6.54 16.61
N LEU A 50 -4.74 5.95 16.29
CA LEU A 50 -3.48 6.70 16.20
C LEU A 50 -3.19 7.18 14.77
N LEU A 51 -3.41 6.33 13.76
CA LEU A 51 -3.21 6.68 12.35
C LEU A 51 -4.45 7.30 11.72
N GLY A 52 -5.64 6.91 12.15
CA GLY A 52 -6.90 7.28 11.50
C GLY A 52 -7.33 6.28 10.44
N ASN A 53 -8.59 6.39 10.03
CA ASN A 53 -9.15 5.69 8.88
C ASN A 53 -10.24 6.56 8.20
N GLY A 54 -10.13 7.88 8.33
CA GLY A 54 -11.08 8.85 7.80
C GLY A 54 -10.68 9.38 6.42
N VAL A 55 -11.54 10.25 5.86
CA VAL A 55 -11.39 10.81 4.52
C VAL A 55 -10.24 11.81 4.39
N GLU A 56 -9.74 12.34 5.50
CA GLU A 56 -8.63 13.30 5.46
C GLU A 56 -7.33 12.60 5.05
N ALA A 57 -6.58 13.23 4.14
CA ALA A 57 -5.33 12.64 3.62
C ALA A 57 -4.33 12.27 4.72
N PHE A 58 -4.25 13.05 5.81
CA PHE A 58 -3.37 12.75 6.95
C PHE A 58 -3.86 11.59 7.84
N ASN A 59 -5.11 11.14 7.66
CA ASN A 59 -5.72 9.99 8.32
C ASN A 59 -5.83 8.75 7.41
N SER A 60 -5.74 8.90 6.08
CA SER A 60 -5.84 7.80 5.12
C SER A 60 -4.49 7.41 4.51
N VAL A 61 -3.65 8.37 4.11
CA VAL A 61 -2.36 8.08 3.44
C VAL A 61 -1.38 7.33 4.35
N PRO A 62 -1.12 7.77 5.61
CA PRO A 62 -0.24 7.01 6.50
C PRO A 62 -0.78 5.61 6.82
N THR A 63 -2.10 5.49 6.93
CA THR A 63 -2.78 4.20 7.18
C THR A 63 -2.64 3.26 6.00
N ALA A 64 -2.75 3.74 4.76
CA ALA A 64 -2.53 2.91 3.58
C ALA A 64 -1.08 2.40 3.48
N ILE A 65 -0.10 3.27 3.76
CA ILE A 65 1.32 2.88 3.84
C ILE A 65 1.53 1.83 4.93
N TYR A 66 0.96 2.05 6.12
CA TYR A 66 1.01 1.08 7.22
C TYR A 66 0.42 -0.28 6.81
N CYS A 67 -0.75 -0.31 6.17
CA CYS A 67 -1.40 -1.54 5.74
C CYS A 67 -0.53 -2.37 4.79
N PHE A 68 0.11 -1.70 3.82
CA PHE A 68 1.08 -2.37 2.94
C PHE A 68 2.25 -2.94 3.74
N LEU A 69 2.93 -2.11 4.54
CA LEU A 69 4.12 -2.53 5.28
C LEU A 69 3.82 -3.62 6.33
N ARG A 70 2.59 -3.69 6.85
CA ARG A 70 2.18 -4.69 7.83
C ARG A 70 2.03 -6.09 7.22
N LYS A 71 1.75 -6.19 5.91
CA LYS A 71 1.39 -7.41 5.19
C LYS A 71 2.05 -7.52 3.81
N TYR A 72 3.22 -6.91 3.66
CA TYR A 72 3.89 -6.66 2.37
C TYR A 72 4.31 -7.94 1.65
N GLU A 73 4.25 -9.10 2.32
CA GLU A 73 4.57 -10.41 1.76
C GLU A 73 3.45 -10.94 0.86
N SER A 74 2.23 -10.43 0.98
CA SER A 74 1.06 -10.89 0.23
C SER A 74 0.11 -9.77 -0.15
N PHE A 75 -0.10 -9.60 -1.46
CA PHE A 75 -1.10 -8.68 -2.00
C PHE A 75 -2.50 -8.94 -1.41
N ARG A 76 -2.91 -10.20 -1.34
CA ARG A 76 -4.23 -10.57 -0.80
C ARG A 76 -4.34 -10.17 0.67
N GLU A 77 -3.35 -10.53 1.49
CA GLU A 77 -3.40 -10.21 2.92
C GLU A 77 -3.36 -8.72 3.17
N THR A 78 -2.53 -7.98 2.42
CA THR A 78 -2.47 -6.52 2.44
C THR A 78 -3.83 -5.89 2.18
N MET A 79 -4.51 -6.31 1.10
CA MET A 79 -5.81 -5.76 0.72
C MET A 79 -6.91 -6.11 1.73
N VAL A 80 -6.98 -7.37 2.18
CA VAL A 80 -7.94 -7.79 3.21
C VAL A 80 -7.71 -7.02 4.51
N TYR A 81 -6.44 -6.81 4.88
CA TYR A 81 -6.09 -6.06 6.08
C TYR A 81 -6.55 -4.60 5.99
N ALA A 82 -6.24 -3.91 4.89
CA ALA A 82 -6.64 -2.52 4.68
C ALA A 82 -8.17 -2.32 4.78
N ILE A 83 -8.94 -3.19 4.12
CA ILE A 83 -10.41 -3.15 4.17
C ILE A 83 -10.92 -3.42 5.60
N SER A 84 -10.25 -4.32 6.34
CA SER A 84 -10.65 -4.68 7.71
C SER A 84 -10.51 -3.55 8.74
N LEU A 85 -9.83 -2.44 8.41
CA LEU A 85 -9.73 -1.27 9.29
C LEU A 85 -10.98 -0.39 9.30
N GLY A 86 -11.92 -0.59 8.37
CA GLY A 86 -13.15 0.22 8.27
C GLY A 86 -12.87 1.68 7.92
N GLY A 87 -13.88 2.54 8.08
CA GLY A 87 -13.79 3.97 7.74
C GLY A 87 -13.86 4.22 6.24
N ASP A 88 -12.98 5.06 5.72
CA ASP A 88 -12.79 5.37 4.30
C ASP A 88 -12.07 4.21 3.57
N THR A 89 -12.74 3.06 3.56
CA THR A 89 -12.15 1.78 3.15
C THR A 89 -11.73 1.75 1.69
N ASP A 90 -12.50 2.37 0.80
CA ASP A 90 -12.25 2.38 -0.64
C ASP A 90 -11.01 3.21 -0.96
N THR A 91 -10.86 4.40 -0.38
CA THR A 91 -9.69 5.26 -0.58
C THR A 91 -8.43 4.61 0.01
N ILE A 92 -8.50 4.10 1.24
CA ILE A 92 -7.37 3.44 1.89
C ILE A 92 -6.96 2.16 1.14
N ALA A 93 -7.92 1.32 0.74
CA ALA A 93 -7.64 0.11 -0.02
C ALA A 93 -7.09 0.43 -1.42
N SER A 94 -7.58 1.49 -2.08
CA SER A 94 -7.07 1.95 -3.38
C SER A 94 -5.59 2.35 -3.30
N MET A 95 -5.21 3.20 -2.34
CA MET A 95 -3.81 3.59 -2.12
C MET A 95 -2.94 2.40 -1.71
N THR A 96 -3.44 1.55 -0.80
CA THR A 96 -2.72 0.35 -0.36
C THR A 96 -2.48 -0.60 -1.54
N GLY A 97 -3.50 -0.82 -2.37
CA GLY A 97 -3.45 -1.67 -3.56
C GLY A 97 -2.53 -1.13 -4.64
N ALA A 98 -2.43 0.20 -4.80
CA ALA A 98 -1.47 0.82 -5.70
C ALA A 98 -0.03 0.51 -5.28
N ILE A 99 0.30 0.65 -3.99
CA ILE A 99 1.64 0.35 -3.45
C ILE A 99 1.94 -1.14 -3.54
N SER A 100 1.02 -1.98 -3.04
CA SER A 100 1.18 -3.43 -3.03
C SER A 100 1.25 -4.02 -4.44
N GLY A 101 0.42 -3.53 -5.36
CA GLY A 101 0.43 -3.94 -6.77
C GLY A 101 1.72 -3.55 -7.49
N ALA A 102 2.29 -2.38 -7.19
CA ALA A 102 3.59 -1.98 -7.72
C ALA A 102 4.73 -2.87 -7.18
N TYR A 103 4.63 -3.34 -5.94
CA TYR A 103 5.63 -4.22 -5.32
C TYR A 103 5.55 -5.67 -5.85
N HIS A 104 4.35 -6.25 -5.94
CA HIS A 104 4.18 -7.66 -6.30
C HIS A 104 3.96 -7.92 -7.80
N GLY A 105 3.52 -6.92 -8.56
CA GLY A 105 3.11 -7.08 -9.95
C GLY A 105 1.73 -7.73 -10.13
N VAL A 106 1.23 -7.69 -11.37
CA VAL A 106 -0.15 -8.08 -11.72
C VAL A 106 -0.48 -9.54 -11.40
N ASN A 107 0.50 -10.44 -11.47
CA ASN A 107 0.29 -11.88 -11.25
C ASN A 107 -0.02 -12.24 -9.80
N ALA A 108 0.25 -11.34 -8.85
CA ALA A 108 -0.08 -11.54 -7.45
C ALA A 108 -1.54 -11.21 -7.11
N ILE A 109 -2.25 -10.52 -8.02
CA ILE A 109 -3.65 -10.16 -7.81
C ILE A 109 -4.52 -11.42 -8.01
N PRO A 110 -5.38 -11.78 -7.04
CA PRO A 110 -6.31 -12.89 -7.18
C PRO A 110 -7.15 -12.81 -8.47
N LYS A 111 -7.17 -13.88 -9.25
CA LYS A 111 -7.90 -13.93 -10.53
C LYS A 111 -9.38 -13.66 -10.33
N GLU A 112 -9.96 -14.22 -9.27
CA GLU A 112 -11.38 -14.04 -8.94
C GLU A 112 -11.73 -12.60 -8.53
N TRP A 113 -10.75 -11.78 -8.15
CA TRP A 113 -10.95 -10.35 -7.92
C TRP A 113 -10.91 -9.58 -9.24
N LEU A 114 -9.96 -9.90 -10.12
CA LEU A 114 -9.88 -9.31 -11.45
C LEU A 114 -11.12 -9.61 -12.29
N GLU A 115 -11.65 -10.83 -12.21
CA GLU A 115 -12.87 -11.24 -12.94
C GLU A 115 -14.10 -10.43 -12.56
N LYS A 116 -14.14 -9.89 -11.33
CA LYS A 116 -15.22 -9.03 -10.83
C LYS A 116 -14.96 -7.54 -11.02
N LEU A 117 -13.77 -7.17 -11.50
CA LEU A 117 -13.39 -5.77 -11.66
C LEU A 117 -14.12 -5.13 -12.83
N GLU A 118 -14.94 -4.13 -12.52
CA GLU A 118 -15.57 -3.29 -13.52
C GLU A 118 -14.52 -2.62 -14.41
N ARG A 119 -14.76 -2.63 -15.73
CA ARG A 119 -13.88 -2.01 -16.74
C ARG A 119 -12.42 -2.50 -16.68
N LYS A 120 -12.18 -3.76 -16.26
CA LYS A 120 -10.87 -4.42 -16.23
C LYS A 120 -10.02 -4.16 -17.48
N ASP A 121 -10.59 -4.36 -18.67
CA ASP A 121 -9.84 -4.22 -19.92
C ASP A 121 -9.43 -2.77 -20.23
N TYR A 122 -10.25 -1.80 -19.80
CA TYR A 122 -9.90 -0.38 -19.87
C TYR A 122 -8.73 -0.05 -18.94
N ILE A 123 -8.78 -0.50 -17.69
CA ILE A 123 -7.72 -0.26 -16.69
C ILE A 123 -6.41 -0.92 -17.15
N LYS A 124 -6.48 -2.16 -17.66
CA LYS A 124 -5.31 -2.86 -18.20
C LYS A 124 -4.67 -2.08 -19.36
N ARG A 125 -5.48 -1.58 -20.29
CA ARG A 125 -4.97 -0.75 -21.40
C ARG A 125 -4.28 0.51 -20.90
N LEU A 126 -4.87 1.23 -19.94
CA LEU A 126 -4.22 2.41 -19.34
C LEU A 126 -2.88 2.07 -18.69
N ALA A 127 -2.78 0.93 -17.99
CA ALA A 127 -1.52 0.48 -17.41
C ALA A 127 -0.45 0.21 -18.47
N GLU A 128 -0.83 -0.40 -19.61
CA GLU A 128 0.06 -0.62 -20.75
C GLU A 128 0.50 0.70 -21.41
N GLU A 129 -0.40 1.67 -21.56
CA GLU A 129 -0.09 3.01 -22.08
C GLU A 129 0.88 3.77 -21.15
N LEU A 130 0.65 3.74 -19.84
CA LEU A 130 1.58 4.33 -18.85
C LEU A 130 2.95 3.67 -18.89
N TRP A 131 3.01 2.34 -19.07
CA TRP A 131 4.27 1.62 -19.22
C TRP A 131 5.02 2.05 -20.50
N LYS A 132 4.33 2.16 -21.64
CA LYS A 132 4.91 2.66 -22.90
C LYS A 132 5.48 4.06 -22.75
N LEU A 133 4.74 4.97 -22.09
CA LEU A 133 5.20 6.33 -21.79
C LEU A 133 6.47 6.30 -20.91
N LYS A 134 6.54 5.40 -19.94
CA LYS A 134 7.70 5.28 -19.05
C LYS A 134 8.93 4.69 -19.76
N THR A 135 8.75 3.75 -20.69
CA THR A 135 9.86 3.08 -21.37
C THR A 135 10.28 3.74 -22.68
N GLY A 136 9.49 4.69 -23.20
CA GLY A 136 9.74 5.32 -24.49
C GLY A 136 9.48 4.40 -25.68
N ILE A 137 8.77 3.28 -25.46
CA ILE A 137 8.35 2.36 -26.51
C ILE A 137 7.03 2.90 -27.07
N VAL A 138 7.12 3.71 -28.12
CA VAL A 138 5.97 4.23 -28.89
C VAL A 138 5.54 3.18 -29.92
#